data_AF-A0A1W9RVZ3-F1
#
_entry.id   AF-A0A1W9RVZ3-F1
#
_cell.length_a   1.000
_cell.length_b   1.000
_cell.length_c   1.000
_cell.angle_alpha   90.00
_cell.angle_beta   90.00
_cell.angle_gamma   90.00
#
_symmetry.space_group_name_H-M   'P 1'
#
loop_
_entity.id
_entity.type
_entity.pdbx_description
1 polymer ?
#
loop_
_entity_poly.entity_id
_entity_poly.type
_entity_poly.pdbx_seq_one_letter_code
_entity_poly.pdbx_strand_id
1 'polypeptide(L)' 'MKKGDDAITVTMDGKEVKITYEQLILTNNLTLQALITLLVKKEIVSPEELLAELQLKEKERLKKPED' A
#
# COMPACT_ATOMS: atom_id res chain seq x y z
N MET A 1 21.83 14.20 -11.99
CA MET A 1 20.70 13.38 -11.51
C MET A 1 20.55 13.64 -10.02
N LYS A 2 19.43 14.21 -9.55
CA LYS A 2 19.22 14.39 -8.11
C LYS A 2 18.89 13.02 -7.51
N LYS A 3 19.86 12.42 -6.81
CA LYS A 3 19.64 11.36 -5.82
C LYS A 3 18.65 11.92 -4.79
N GLY A 4 17.43 11.39 -4.70
CA GLY A 4 16.47 11.92 -3.72
C GLY A 4 15.17 11.14 -3.59
N ASP A 5 14.42 10.96 -4.69
CA ASP A 5 12.97 10.66 -4.56
C ASP A 5 12.54 9.29 -5.06
N ASP A 6 13.49 8.45 -5.49
CA ASP A 6 13.23 7.08 -5.94
C ASP A 6 12.98 6.18 -4.71
N ALA A 7 11.78 5.59 -4.61
CA ALA A 7 11.43 4.64 -3.55
C ALA A 7 11.86 3.22 -3.92
N ILE A 8 11.59 2.83 -5.17
CA ILE A 8 11.86 1.49 -5.68
C ILE A 8 12.44 1.62 -7.09
N THR A 9 13.50 0.88 -7.38
CA THR A 9 13.96 0.64 -8.76
C THR A 9 13.68 -0.82 -9.11
N VAL A 10 12.94 -1.05 -10.18
CA VAL A 10 12.63 -2.39 -10.70
C VAL A 10 13.13 -2.54 -12.12
N THR A 11 13.60 -3.74 -12.47
CA THR A 11 13.93 -4.08 -13.85
C THR A 11 12.74 -4.79 -14.48
N MET A 12 12.16 -4.19 -15.52
CA MET A 12 11.06 -4.76 -16.31
C MET A 12 11.45 -4.76 -17.78
N ASP A 13 11.37 -5.91 -18.44
CA ASP A 13 11.76 -6.08 -19.85
C ASP A 13 13.17 -5.55 -20.17
N GLY A 14 14.11 -5.76 -19.24
CA GLY A 14 15.50 -5.30 -19.35
C GLY A 14 15.69 -3.78 -19.18
N LYS A 15 14.63 -3.02 -18.87
CA LYS A 15 14.70 -1.58 -18.57
C LYS A 15 14.62 -1.34 -17.07
N GLU A 16 15.49 -0.48 -16.56
CA GLU A 16 15.35 0.04 -15.20
C GLU A 16 14.24 1.09 -15.17
N VAL A 17 13.22 0.81 -14.37
CA VAL A 17 12.13 1.73 -14.06
C VAL A 17 12.31 2.20 -12.63
N LYS A 18 12.42 3.51 -12.47
CA LYS A 18 12.50 4.19 -11.17
C LYS A 18 11.11 4.66 -10.79
N ILE A 19 10.65 4.22 -9.63
CA ILE A 19 9.35 4.56 -9.08
C ILE A 19 9.58 5.51 -7.92
N THR A 20 8.99 6.70 -7.98
CA THR A 20 9.10 7.69 -6.90
C THR A 20 8.24 7.31 -5.71
N TYR A 21 8.51 7.88 -4.53
CA TYR A 21 7.63 7.72 -3.35
C TYR A 21 6.19 8.14 -3.62
N GLU A 22 5.99 9.24 -4.34
CA GLU A 22 4.66 9.73 -4.70
C GLU A 22 3.93 8.73 -5.59
N GLN A 23 4.60 8.24 -6.64
CA GLN A 23 4.04 7.22 -7.54
C GLN A 23 3.70 5.95 -6.76
N LEU A 24 4.58 5.51 -5.87
CA LEU A 24 4.37 4.31 -5.06
C LEU A 24 3.14 4.46 -4.14
N ILE A 25 3.00 5.59 -3.46
CA ILE A 25 1.87 5.86 -2.56
C ILE A 25 0.56 5.89 -3.36
N LEU A 26 0.53 6.62 -4.48
CA LEU A 26 -0.66 6.74 -5.33
C LEU A 26 -1.08 5.37 -5.89
N THR A 27 -0.14 4.62 -6.48
CA THR A 27 -0.43 3.31 -7.06
C THR A 27 -0.84 2.29 -6.00
N ASN A 28 -0.18 2.27 -4.84
CA ASN A 28 -0.53 1.34 -3.77
C ASN A 28 -1.92 1.62 -3.22
N ASN A 29 -2.25 2.89 -2.94
CA ASN A 29 -3.55 3.26 -2.40
C ASN A 29 -4.67 2.91 -3.37
N LEU A 30 -4.51 3.23 -4.65
CA LEU A 30 -5.51 2.91 -5.68
C LEU A 30 -5.70 1.39 -5.84
N THR A 31 -4.60 0.64 -5.89
CA THR A 31 -4.63 -0.82 -6.09
C THR A 31 -5.28 -1.51 -4.90
N LEU A 32 -4.93 -1.12 -3.67
CA LEU A 32 -5.53 -1.68 -2.46
C LEU A 32 -7.02 -1.37 -2.35
N GLN A 33 -7.44 -0.13 -2.67
CA GLN A 33 -8.86 0.23 -2.71
C GLN A 33 -9.64 -0.62 -3.71
N ALA A 34 -9.09 -0.80 -4.92
CA ALA A 34 -9.72 -1.62 -5.96
C ALA A 34 -9.83 -3.09 -5.52
N LEU A 35 -8.76 -3.65 -4.96
CA LEU A 35 -8.74 -5.02 -4.46
C LEU A 35 -9.77 -5.23 -3.34
N ILE A 36 -9.76 -4.39 -2.32
CA ILE A 36 -10.70 -4.44 -1.19
C ILE A 36 -12.15 -4.38 -1.70
N THR A 37 -12.43 -3.43 -2.60
CA THR A 37 -13.77 -3.26 -3.18
C THR A 37 -14.22 -4.54 -3.88
N LEU A 38 -13.33 -5.19 -4.64
CA LEU A 38 -13.65 -6.45 -5.31
C LEU A 38 -13.90 -7.60 -4.32
N LEU A 39 -13.10 -7.69 -3.25
CA LEU A 39 -13.25 -8.75 -2.24
C LEU A 39 -14.58 -8.60 -1.48
N VAL A 40 -14.96 -7.38 -1.11
CA VAL A 40 -16.26 -7.09 -0.48
C VAL A 40 -17.41 -7.41 -1.44
N LYS A 41 -17.33 -6.95 -2.70
CA LYS A 41 -18.37 -7.24 -3.71
C LYS A 41 -18.55 -8.72 -4.02
N LYS A 42 -17.51 -9.52 -3.80
CA LYS A 42 -17.53 -10.98 -3.95
C LYS A 42 -17.88 -11.71 -2.66
N GLU A 43 -18.19 -10.98 -1.59
CA GLU A 43 -18.52 -11.53 -0.26
C GLU A 43 -17.42 -12.42 0.31
N ILE A 44 -16.16 -12.19 -0.09
CA ILE A 44 -15.00 -12.94 0.40
C ILE A 44 -14.55 -12.40 1.77
N VAL A 45 -14.77 -11.10 2.02
CA VAL A 45 -14.45 -10.42 3.28
C VAL A 45 -15.65 -9.58 3.73
N SER A 46 -15.91 -9.54 5.04
CA SER A 46 -16.89 -8.63 5.63
C SER A 46 -16.31 -7.20 5.73
N PRO A 47 -17.11 -6.15 5.42
CA PRO A 47 -16.71 -4.76 5.66
C PRO A 47 -16.36 -4.47 7.12
N GLU A 48 -17.10 -5.06 8.06
CA GLU A 48 -16.91 -4.87 9.50
C GLU A 48 -15.60 -5.50 9.98
N GLU A 49 -15.31 -6.73 9.55
CA GLU A 49 -14.05 -7.41 9.84
C GLU A 49 -12.85 -6.65 9.28
N LEU A 50 -12.97 -6.17 8.03
CA LEU A 50 -11.93 -5.36 7.40
C LEU A 50 -11.67 -4.06 8.17
N LEU A 51 -12.72 -3.37 8.61
CA LEU A 51 -12.58 -2.14 9.40
C LEU A 51 -11.90 -2.42 10.75
N ALA A 52 -12.28 -3.50 11.42
CA ALA A 52 -11.67 -3.91 12.69
C ALA A 52 -10.18 -4.22 12.53
N GLU A 53 -9.81 -4.94 11.47
CA GLU A 53 -8.40 -5.27 11.17
C GLU A 53 -7.59 -4.02 10.84
N LEU A 54 -8.14 -3.09 10.05
CA LEU A 54 -7.49 -1.80 9.77
C LEU A 54 -7.20 -1.01 11.05
N GLN A 55 -8.17 -0.93 11.97
CA GLN A 55 -8.01 -0.26 13.25
C GLN A 55 -6.98 -0.96 14.16
N LEU A 56 -6.93 -2.29 14.14
CA LEU A 56 -5.92 -3.07 14.87
C LEU A 56 -4.52 -2.75 14.35
N LYS A 57 -4.32 -2.78 13.03
CA LYS A 57 -3.03 -2.49 12.38
C LYS A 57 -2.59 -1.05 12.60
N GLU A 58 -3.51 -0.09 12.60
CA GLU A 58 -3.21 1.30 12.94
C GLU A 58 -2.72 1.43 14.39
N LYS A 59 -3.39 0.79 15.35
CA LYS A 59 -2.94 0.73 16.75
C LYS A 59 -1.58 0.06 16.89
N GLU A 60 -1.30 -1.02 16.16
CA GLU A 60 0.01 -1.68 16.15
C GLU A 60 1.12 -0.78 15.59
N ARG A 61 0.83 -0.02 14.53
CA ARG A 61 1.77 0.95 13.95
C ARG A 61 2.05 2.11 14.90
N LEU A 62 1.05 2.60 15.62
CA LEU A 62 1.22 3.69 16.59
C LEU A 62 1.98 3.26 17.85
N LYS A 63 2.00 1.97 18.19
CA LYS A 63 2.76 1.41 19.32
C LYS A 63 4.28 1.31 19.08
N LYS A 64 4.78 1.70 17.90
CA LYS A 64 6.21 1.86 17.62
C LYS A 64 6.39 3.19 16.88
N PRO A 65 6.86 4.27 17.53
CA PRO A 65 8.22 4.38 18.04
C PRO A 65 8.34 5.09 19.42
N GLU A 66 9.32 4.71 20.24
CA GLU A 66 9.58 5.17 21.63
C GLU A 66 8.98 4.32 22.78
N ASP A 67 9.18 3.00 22.72
CA ASP A 67 9.60 2.21 23.89
C ASP A 67 10.96 1.54 23.56
#